data_AF-A0AAE4IYU4-F1
#
_entry.id   AF-A0AAE4IYU4-F1
#
_cell.length_a   1.000
_cell.length_b   1.000
_cell.length_c   1.000
_cell.angle_alpha   90.00
_cell.angle_beta   90.00
_cell.angle_gamma   90.00
#
_symmetry.space_group_name_H-M   'P 1'
#
loop_
_entity.id
_entity.type
_entity.pdbx_description
1 polymer ?
#
loop_
_entity_poly.entity_id
_entity_poly.type
_entity_poly.pdbx_seq_one_letter_code
_entity_poly.pdbx_strand_id
1 'polypeptide(L)' 'MQFLKSFLKDIMDDFFWYGTGIFAVILGAVAVSFIEDEEIALRVFGIILLVVYFIAFRYKNKG' A
#
# COMPACT_ATOMS: atom_id res chain seq x y z
N MET A 1 29.79 9.07 8.34
CA MET A 1 28.74 8.41 9.17
C MET A 1 27.31 8.86 8.82
N GLN A 2 27.09 10.15 8.52
CA GLN A 2 25.75 10.71 8.31
C GLN A 2 25.07 10.22 7.01
N PHE A 3 25.85 10.08 5.92
CA PHE A 3 25.38 9.53 4.64
C PHE A 3 24.83 8.10 4.76
N LEU A 4 25.58 7.21 5.43
CA LEU A 4 25.18 5.81 5.61
C LEU A 4 23.89 5.67 6.44
N LYS A 5 23.70 6.55 7.43
CA LYS A 5 22.47 6.62 8.23
C LYS A 5 21.27 7.11 7.41
N SER A 6 21.45 8.13 6.57
CA SER A 6 20.38 8.62 5.69
C SER A 6 19.96 7.54 4.70
N PHE A 7 20.92 6.90 4.06
CA PHE A 7 20.68 5.84 3.08
C PHE A 7 19.93 4.64 3.68
N LEU A 8 20.35 4.17 4.86
CA LEU A 8 19.66 3.08 5.56
C LEU A 8 18.24 3.47 5.99
N LYS A 9 18.01 4.73 6.34
CA LYS A 9 16.70 5.24 6.70
C LYS A 9 15.77 5.28 5.49
N ASP A 10 16.25 5.77 4.34
CA ASP A 10 15.48 5.80 3.10
C ASP A 10 15.09 4.39 2.66
N ILE A 11 16.02 3.42 2.74
CA ILE A 11 15.71 2.01 2.43
C ILE A 11 14.65 1.45 3.37
N MET A 12 14.75 1.74 4.67
CA MET A 12 13.81 1.22 5.66
C MET A 12 12.42 1.85 5.50
N ASP A 13 12.36 3.14 5.20
CA ASP A 13 11.10 3.85 4.93
C ASP A 13 10.46 3.32 3.64
N ASP A 14 11.23 3.14 2.56
CA ASP A 14 10.75 2.52 1.32
C ASP A 14 10.19 1.12 1.59
N PHE A 15 10.94 0.26 2.29
CA PHE A 15 10.50 -1.09 2.62
C PHE A 15 9.21 -1.09 3.45
N PHE A 16 9.09 -0.17 4.41
CA PHE A 16 7.90 -0.02 5.24
C PHE A 16 6.68 0.40 4.41
N TRP A 17 6.83 1.38 3.51
CA TRP A 17 5.71 1.86 2.68
C TRP A 17 5.26 0.84 1.65
N TYR A 18 6.19 0.22 0.92
CA TYR A 18 5.83 -0.83 -0.05
C TYR A 18 5.23 -2.05 0.66
N GLY A 19 5.82 -2.47 1.79
CA GLY A 19 5.30 -3.58 2.59
C GLY A 19 3.91 -3.32 3.13
N THR A 20 3.66 -2.12 3.68
CA THR A 20 2.34 -1.72 4.19
C THR A 20 1.30 -1.68 3.06
N GLY A 21 1.67 -1.19 1.88
CA GLY A 21 0.78 -1.17 0.71
C GLY A 21 0.40 -2.58 0.25
N ILE A 22 1.38 -3.47 0.10
CA ILE A 22 1.13 -4.88 -0.27
C ILE A 22 0.25 -5.57 0.77
N PHE A 23 0.54 -5.38 2.05
CA PHE A 23 -0.24 -5.96 3.14
C PHE A 23 -1.70 -5.49 3.12
N ALA A 24 -1.93 -4.18 2.90
CA ALA A 24 -3.28 -3.63 2.79
C ALA A 24 -4.04 -4.19 1.58
N VAL A 25 -3.37 -4.40 0.44
CA VAL A 25 -4.00 -5.03 -0.74
C VAL A 25 -4.36 -6.48 -0.46
N ILE A 26 -3.50 -7.24 0.22
CA ILE A 26 -3.78 -8.65 0.57
C ILE A 26 -4.98 -8.73 1.52
N LEU A 27 -5.01 -7.93 2.58
CA LEU A 27 -6.15 -7.89 3.50
C LEU A 27 -7.43 -7.44 2.80
N GLY A 28 -7.32 -6.46 1.90
CA GLY A 28 -8.42 -6.01 1.08
C GLY A 28 -8.95 -7.09 0.14
N ALA A 29 -8.07 -7.86 -0.50
CA ALA A 29 -8.45 -8.98 -1.35
C ALA A 29 -9.16 -10.09 -0.55
N VAL A 30 -8.66 -10.40 0.66
CA VAL A 30 -9.32 -11.35 1.56
C VAL A 30 -10.72 -10.84 1.93
N ALA A 31 -10.87 -9.56 2.29
CA ALA A 31 -12.18 -8.99 2.58
C ALA A 31 -13.14 -9.06 1.38
N VAL A 32 -12.63 -8.76 0.18
CA VAL A 32 -13.39 -8.83 -1.08
C VAL A 32 -13.79 -10.25 -1.45
N SER A 33 -12.99 -11.27 -1.10
CA SER A 33 -13.31 -12.67 -1.41
C SER A 33 -14.58 -13.20 -0.72
N PHE A 34 -15.11 -12.48 0.27
CA PHE A 34 -16.40 -12.80 0.91
C PHE A 34 -17.61 -12.18 0.20
N ILE A 35 -17.39 -11.39 -0.85
CA ILE A 35 -18.46 -10.79 -1.65
C ILE A 35 -18.80 -11.74 -2.80
N GLU A 36 -20.04 -12.24 -2.82
CA GLU A 36 -20.51 -13.17 -3.87
C GLU A 36 -20.74 -12.47 -5.23
N ASP A 37 -21.16 -11.21 -5.21
CA ASP A 37 -21.38 -10.42 -6.41
C ASP A 37 -20.03 -9.94 -6.98
N GLU A 38 -19.62 -10.52 -8.09
CA GLU A 38 -18.34 -10.24 -8.75
C GLU A 38 -18.21 -8.77 -9.19
N GLU A 39 -19.30 -8.11 -9.59
CA GLU A 39 -19.27 -6.72 -10.03
C GLU A 39 -19.03 -5.79 -8.83
N ILE A 40 -19.71 -6.05 -7.71
CA ILE A 40 -19.50 -5.32 -6.46
C ILE A 40 -18.10 -5.60 -5.92
N ALA A 41 -17.66 -6.86 -5.92
CA ALA A 41 -16.33 -7.27 -5.47
C ALA A 41 -15.22 -6.53 -6.23
N LEU A 42 -15.33 -6.46 -7.56
CA LEU A 42 -14.37 -5.75 -8.42
C LEU A 42 -14.33 -4.25 -8.11
N ARG A 43 -15.49 -3.61 -7.94
CA ARG A 43 -15.59 -2.18 -7.60
C ARG A 43 -14.93 -1.88 -6.25
N VAL A 44 -15.21 -2.71 -5.24
CA VAL A 44 -14.61 -2.56 -3.90
C VAL A 44 -13.10 -2.77 -3.95
N PHE A 45 -12.62 -3.80 -4.66
CA PHE A 45 -11.20 -4.03 -4.84
C PHE A 45 -10.49 -2.86 -5.55
N GLY A 46 -11.13 -2.30 -6.60
CA GLY A 46 -10.63 -1.11 -7.29
C GLY A 46 -10.50 0.10 -6.36
N ILE A 47 -11.47 0.33 -5.47
CA ILE A 47 -11.40 1.40 -4.46
C ILE A 47 -10.23 1.17 -3.50
N ILE A 48 -10.03 -0.07 -3.04
CA ILE A 48 -8.91 -0.43 -2.15
C ILE A 48 -7.57 -0.13 -2.83
N LEU A 49 -7.40 -0.52 -4.10
CA LEU A 49 -6.19 -0.21 -4.86
C LEU A 49 -5.96 1.30 -4.98
N LEU A 50 -7.01 2.09 -5.26
CA LEU A 50 -6.92 3.55 -5.36
C LEU A 50 -6.53 4.19 -4.03
N VAL A 51 -7.09 3.72 -2.91
CA VAL A 51 -6.76 4.22 -1.57
C VAL A 51 -5.30 3.89 -1.22
N VAL A 52 -4.87 2.65 -1.43
CA VAL A 52 -3.48 2.22 -1.18
C VAL A 52 -2.52 3.02 -2.05
N TYR A 53 -2.82 3.19 -3.34
CA TYR A 53 -2.03 4.01 -4.26
C TYR A 53 -1.94 5.46 -3.78
N PHE A 54 -3.06 6.06 -3.39
CA PHE A 54 -3.09 7.43 -2.89
C PHE A 54 -2.23 7.59 -1.64
N ILE A 55 -2.32 6.68 -0.69
CA ILE A 55 -1.50 6.70 0.53
C ILE A 55 -0.02 6.56 0.16
N ALA A 56 0.35 5.53 -0.59
CA ALA A 56 1.75 5.29 -0.98
C ALA A 56 2.34 6.50 -1.73
N PHE A 57 1.60 7.09 -2.66
CA PHE A 57 2.05 8.25 -3.43
C PHE A 57 2.08 9.55 -2.60
N ARG A 58 1.09 9.76 -1.73
CA ARG A 58 1.02 10.95 -0.87
C ARG A 58 2.16 10.99 0.15
N TYR A 59 2.55 9.84 0.69
CA TYR A 59 3.63 9.74 1.65
C TYR A 59 5.02 9.77 1.00
N LYS A 60 5.18 9.21 -0.21
CA LYS A 60 6.43 9.33 -0.98
C LYS A 60 6.80 10.79 -1.30
N ASN A 61 5.81 11.65 -1.56
CA ASN A 61 6.03 13.08 -1.84
C ASN A 61 6.25 13.96 -0.59
N LYS A 62 6.44 13.37 0.60
CA LYS A 62 6.78 14.11 1.83
C LYS A 62 8.19 13.76 2.37
N GLY A 63 9.00 13.04 1.60
CA GLY A 63 10.44 12.87 1.83
C GLY A 63 11.25 13.96 1.14
#